data_AF-A0A8S2U8T2-F1
#
_entry.id   AF-A0A8S2U8T2-F1
#
_cell.length_a   1.000
_cell.length_b   1.000
_cell.length_c   1.000
_cell.angle_alpha   90.00
_cell.angle_beta   90.00
_cell.angle_gamma   90.00
#
_symmetry.space_group_name_H-M   'P 1'
#
loop_
_entity.id
_entity.type
_entity.pdbx_description
1 polymer ?
#
loop_
_entity_poly.entity_id
_entity_poly.type
_entity_poly.pdbx_seq_one_letter_code
_entity_poly.pdbx_strand_id
1 'polypeptide(L)'
;MAKWDSRYAGHVPHDASYYSKCLLGGILACGLTHTAICPLDVTKCNMQVNPDKYKGLIKGLKTIVAEEGSRAVWKGWLPTFIGYSAQGAFKYGLYEVFKDQYANMVGKDNYDKYKGLVWCAASASAEFFADIALCPLEM
;
A
#
# COMPACT_ATOMS: atom_id res chain seq x y z
N MET A 1 11.13 -22.46 31.07
CA MET A 1 10.05 -21.64 30.47
C MET A 1 10.38 -21.48 29.00
N ALA A 2 9.49 -21.92 28.09
CA ALA A 2 9.70 -21.72 26.66
C ALA A 2 9.68 -20.22 26.34
N LYS A 3 10.69 -19.74 25.61
CA LYS A 3 10.77 -18.35 25.15
C LYS A 3 9.61 -18.11 24.18
N TRP A 4 8.80 -17.08 24.43
CA TRP A 4 7.71 -16.68 23.54
C TRP A 4 8.28 -16.33 22.15
N ASP A 5 7.69 -16.91 21.11
CA ASP A 5 8.00 -16.60 19.71
C ASP A 5 6.68 -16.40 18.95
N SER A 6 6.39 -15.15 18.58
CA SER A 6 5.15 -14.77 17.89
C SER A 6 5.03 -15.41 16.51
N ARG A 7 6.15 -15.81 15.88
CA ARG A 7 6.15 -16.41 14.54
C ARG A 7 5.44 -17.76 14.49
N TYR A 8 5.29 -18.41 15.64
CA TYR A 8 4.57 -19.68 15.80
C TYR A 8 3.31 -19.54 16.65
N ALA A 9 2.91 -18.32 17.01
CA ALA A 9 1.73 -18.07 17.82
C ALA A 9 0.41 -18.15 17.00
N GLY A 10 0.50 -18.03 15.67
CA GLY A 10 -0.63 -18.11 14.74
C GLY A 10 -0.85 -19.50 14.14
N HIS A 11 -1.92 -19.63 13.35
CA HIS A 11 -2.27 -20.87 12.64
C HIS A 11 -1.30 -21.22 11.49
N VAL A 12 -0.57 -20.23 11.00
CA VAL A 12 0.45 -20.37 9.95
C VAL A 12 1.79 -19.91 10.53
N PRO A 13 2.85 -20.73 10.47
CA PRO A 13 4.17 -20.31 10.92
C PRO A 13 4.71 -19.21 10.00
N HIS A 14 5.18 -18.11 10.58
CA HIS A 14 5.78 -16.99 9.87
C HIS A 14 7.22 -17.34 9.46
N ASP A 15 7.34 -18.11 8.38
CA ASP A 15 8.61 -18.49 7.77
C ASP A 15 9.03 -17.52 6.65
N ALA A 16 10.26 -17.61 6.13
CA ALA A 16 10.74 -16.76 5.03
C ALA A 16 9.82 -16.82 3.78
N SER A 17 9.22 -17.99 3.54
CA SER A 17 8.23 -18.18 2.48
C SER A 17 6.92 -17.41 2.74
N TYR A 18 6.51 -17.24 4.00
CA TYR A 18 5.32 -16.47 4.37
C TYR A 18 5.53 -14.98 4.08
N TYR A 19 6.63 -14.39 4.56
CA TYR A 19 6.94 -12.98 4.30
C TYR A 19 7.08 -12.69 2.80
N SER A 20 7.69 -13.61 2.04
CA SER A 20 7.82 -13.49 0.58
C SER A 20 6.45 -13.50 -0.10
N LYS A 21 5.50 -14.33 0.36
CA LYS A 21 4.12 -14.33 -0.15
C LYS A 21 3.39 -13.03 0.18
N CYS A 22 3.56 -12.48 1.39
CA CYS A 22 2.97 -11.19 1.76
C CYS A 22 3.53 -10.04 0.93
N LEU A 23 4.84 -10.06 0.65
CA LEU A 23 5.51 -9.07 -0.19
C LEU A 23 5.01 -9.14 -1.64
N LEU A 24 5.01 -10.33 -2.25
CA LEU A 24 4.53 -10.53 -3.62
C LEU A 24 3.03 -10.25 -3.75
N GLY A 25 2.24 -10.66 -2.75
CA GLY A 25 0.82 -10.34 -2.65
C GLY A 25 0.58 -8.84 -2.57
N GLY A 26 1.40 -8.13 -1.78
CA GLY A 26 1.36 -6.67 -1.68
C GLY A 26 1.69 -5.96 -2.99
N ILE A 27 2.74 -6.40 -3.70
CA ILE A 27 3.11 -5.89 -5.04
C ILE A 27 1.93 -6.02 -5.99
N LEU A 28 1.38 -7.23 -6.13
CA LEU A 28 0.33 -7.49 -7.10
C LEU A 28 -0.96 -6.77 -6.73
N ALA A 29 -1.34 -6.78 -5.44
CA ALA A 29 -2.55 -6.12 -4.97
C ALA A 29 -2.47 -4.60 -5.19
N CYS A 30 -1.43 -3.93 -4.68
CA CYS A 30 -1.32 -2.47 -4.78
C CYS A 30 -1.05 -2.00 -6.22
N GLY A 31 -0.11 -2.66 -6.93
CA GLY A 31 0.24 -2.27 -8.29
C GLY A 31 -0.95 -2.38 -9.25
N LEU A 32 -1.64 -3.52 -9.26
CA LEU A 32 -2.77 -3.72 -10.18
C LEU A 32 -3.97 -2.84 -9.85
N THR A 33 -4.31 -2.69 -8.56
CA THR A 33 -5.46 -1.86 -8.15
C THR A 33 -5.23 -0.38 -8.46
N HIS A 34 -4.04 0.16 -8.19
CA HIS A 34 -3.74 1.56 -8.50
C HIS A 34 -3.60 1.79 -10.00
N THR A 35 -3.09 0.82 -10.74
CA THR A 35 -3.09 0.91 -12.22
C THR A 35 -4.51 0.92 -12.77
N ALA A 36 -5.39 0.06 -12.26
CA ALA A 36 -6.79 0.02 -12.69
C ALA A 36 -7.55 1.33 -12.37
N ILE A 37 -7.17 2.03 -11.30
CA ILE A 37 -7.82 3.27 -10.86
C ILE A 37 -7.15 4.55 -11.37
N CYS A 38 -5.97 4.44 -12.00
CA CYS A 38 -5.25 5.51 -12.69
C CYS A 38 -6.14 6.44 -13.53
N PRO A 39 -7.12 5.98 -14.34
CA PRO A 39 -8.00 6.91 -15.08
C PRO A 39 -8.90 7.78 -14.20
N LEU A 40 -9.31 7.28 -13.04
CA LEU A 40 -10.06 8.08 -12.07
C LEU A 40 -9.13 9.08 -11.37
N ASP A 41 -7.90 8.70 -11.06
CA ASP A 41 -6.91 9.58 -10.43
C ASP A 41 -6.50 10.73 -11.36
N VAL A 42 -6.23 10.43 -12.64
CA VAL A 42 -5.95 11.47 -13.65
C VAL A 42 -7.12 12.45 -13.76
N THR A 43 -8.35 11.94 -13.77
CA THR A 43 -9.54 12.81 -13.82
C THR A 43 -9.66 13.67 -12.56
N LYS A 44 -9.42 13.09 -11.38
CA LYS A 44 -9.44 13.79 -10.09
C LYS A 44 -8.37 14.88 -10.02
N CYS A 45 -7.13 14.61 -10.42
CA CYS A 45 -6.06 15.60 -10.45
C CYS A 45 -6.39 16.76 -11.41
N ASN A 46 -6.93 16.46 -12.59
CA ASN A 46 -7.41 17.50 -13.52
C ASN A 46 -8.53 18.35 -12.92
N MET A 47 -9.46 17.75 -12.18
CA MET A 47 -10.49 18.48 -11.45
C MET A 47 -9.94 19.36 -10.33
N GLN A 48 -8.91 18.90 -9.62
CA GLN A 48 -8.26 19.67 -8.55
C GLN A 48 -7.45 20.85 -9.09
N VAL A 49 -6.80 20.68 -10.24
CA VAL A 49 -6.02 21.74 -10.90
C VAL A 49 -6.93 22.74 -11.62
N ASN A 50 -8.04 22.28 -12.21
CA ASN A 50 -8.92 23.12 -13.02
C ASN A 50 -10.42 22.86 -12.74
N PRO A 51 -10.93 23.30 -11.57
CA PRO A 51 -12.29 22.97 -11.11
C PRO A 51 -13.39 23.59 -11.97
N ASP A 52 -13.12 24.72 -12.64
CA ASP A 52 -14.09 25.38 -13.53
C ASP A 52 -14.33 24.59 -14.82
N LYS A 53 -13.28 23.95 -15.34
CA LYS A 53 -13.31 23.17 -16.58
C LYS A 53 -13.89 21.77 -16.37
N TYR A 54 -13.51 21.09 -15.30
CA TYR A 54 -13.88 19.70 -15.04
C TYR A 54 -14.94 19.58 -13.93
N LYS A 55 -16.21 19.77 -14.28
CA LYS A 55 -17.34 19.67 -13.33
C LYS A 55 -17.85 18.23 -13.20
N GLY A 56 -17.13 17.44 -12.41
CA GLY A 56 -17.48 16.06 -12.02
C GLY A 56 -16.75 14.97 -12.81
N LEU A 57 -16.62 13.78 -12.21
CA LEU A 57 -15.78 12.69 -12.73
C LEU A 57 -16.17 12.22 -14.14
N ILE A 58 -17.45 11.90 -14.37
CA ILE A 58 -17.89 11.36 -15.68
C ILE A 58 -17.76 12.40 -16.79
N LYS A 59 -18.11 13.66 -16.49
CA LYS A 59 -17.96 14.77 -17.44
C LYS A 59 -16.48 15.04 -17.71
N GLY A 60 -15.66 15.04 -16.66
CA GLY A 60 -14.23 15.29 -16.79
C GLY A 60 -13.52 14.21 -17.60
N LEU A 61 -13.84 12.94 -17.38
CA LEU A 61 -13.30 11.84 -18.16
C LEU A 61 -13.71 11.93 -19.65
N LYS A 62 -14.96 12.30 -19.95
CA LYS A 62 -15.40 12.56 -21.33
C LYS A 62 -14.67 13.75 -21.96
N THR A 63 -14.47 14.84 -21.22
CA THR A 63 -13.73 16.02 -21.70
C THR A 63 -12.27 15.68 -22.00
N ILE A 64 -11.59 14.94 -21.12
CA ILE A 64 -10.21 14.50 -21.34
C ILE A 64 -10.12 13.62 -22.59
N VAL A 65 -11.02 12.65 -22.76
CA VAL A 65 -11.02 11.78 -23.94
C VAL A 65 -11.31 12.55 -25.23
N ALA A 66 -12.18 13.57 -25.17
CA ALA A 66 -12.52 14.39 -26.33
C ALA A 66 -11.41 15.37 -26.74
N GLU A 67 -10.68 15.94 -25.77
CA GLU A 67 -9.64 16.95 -26.02
C GLU A 67 -8.24 16.35 -26.22
N GLU A 68 -7.86 15.37 -25.40
CA GLU A 68 -6.50 14.81 -25.35
C GLU A 68 -6.43 13.34 -25.83
N GLY A 69 -7.58 12.68 -25.99
CA GLY A 69 -7.70 11.31 -26.47
C GLY A 69 -7.73 10.24 -25.37
N SER A 70 -8.05 9.00 -25.76
CA SER A 70 -8.22 7.87 -24.83
C SER A 70 -6.93 7.41 -24.13
N ARG A 71 -5.75 7.81 -24.62
CA ARG A 71 -4.47 7.54 -23.93
C ARG A 71 -4.17 8.54 -22.82
N ALA A 72 -4.78 9.73 -22.84
CA ALA A 72 -4.53 10.77 -21.86
C ALA A 72 -5.02 10.39 -20.45
N VAL A 73 -6.09 9.58 -20.36
CA VAL A 73 -6.59 9.06 -19.07
C VAL A 73 -5.63 8.04 -18.43
N TRP A 74 -4.67 7.49 -19.16
CA TRP A 74 -3.64 6.58 -18.63
C TRP A 74 -2.27 7.25 -18.46
N LYS A 75 -2.23 8.58 -18.48
CA LYS A 75 -1.00 9.34 -18.31
C LYS A 75 -0.44 9.10 -16.90
N GLY A 76 0.81 8.64 -16.81
CA GLY A 76 1.45 8.32 -15.54
C GLY A 76 1.21 6.89 -15.03
N TRP A 77 0.57 6.00 -15.80
CA TRP A 77 0.29 4.62 -15.35
C TRP A 77 1.55 3.83 -14.93
N LEU A 78 2.69 4.05 -15.59
CA LEU A 78 3.94 3.36 -15.31
C LEU A 78 4.55 3.75 -13.96
N PRO A 79 4.77 5.05 -13.64
CA PRO A 79 5.21 5.45 -12.31
C PRO A 79 4.20 5.07 -11.22
N THR A 80 2.89 5.17 -11.48
CA THR A 80 1.85 4.66 -10.57
C THR A 80 2.03 3.17 -10.29
N PHE A 81 2.17 2.34 -11.33
CA PHE A 81 2.32 0.90 -11.15
C PHE A 81 3.57 0.56 -10.34
N ILE A 82 4.73 1.14 -10.68
CA ILE A 82 6.01 0.84 -10.02
C ILE A 82 6.00 1.37 -8.58
N GLY A 83 5.53 2.60 -8.36
CA GLY A 83 5.47 3.23 -7.06
C GLY A 83 4.58 2.45 -6.10
N TYR A 84 3.32 2.21 -6.48
CA TYR A 84 2.39 1.48 -5.62
C TYR A 84 2.76 0.00 -5.47
N SER A 85 3.42 -0.60 -6.46
CA SER A 85 3.99 -1.95 -6.30
C SER A 85 5.07 -1.97 -5.21
N ALA A 86 6.00 -1.01 -5.24
CA ALA A 86 7.05 -0.89 -4.21
C ALA A 86 6.44 -0.59 -2.83
N GLN A 87 5.50 0.35 -2.76
CA GLN A 87 4.77 0.66 -1.52
C GLN A 87 4.07 -0.59 -0.96
N GLY A 88 3.34 -1.33 -1.81
CA GLY A 88 2.66 -2.56 -1.41
C GLY A 88 3.63 -3.64 -0.92
N ALA A 89 4.78 -3.79 -1.59
CA ALA A 89 5.82 -4.72 -1.18
C ALA A 89 6.29 -4.47 0.25
N PHE A 90 6.64 -3.21 0.54
CA PHE A 90 7.16 -2.80 1.85
C PHE A 90 6.07 -2.77 2.90
N LYS A 91 4.88 -2.24 2.58
CA LYS A 91 3.76 -2.18 3.52
C LYS A 91 3.35 -3.56 3.99
N TYR A 92 3.01 -4.49 3.09
CA TYR A 92 2.54 -5.82 3.49
C TYR A 92 3.67 -6.77 3.91
N GLY A 93 4.86 -6.63 3.33
CA GLY A 93 6.02 -7.43 3.73
C GLY A 93 6.55 -7.05 5.11
N LEU A 94 6.85 -5.76 5.32
CA LEU A 94 7.42 -5.28 6.59
C LEU A 94 6.40 -5.28 7.71
N TYR A 95 5.10 -5.11 7.42
CA TYR A 95 4.06 -5.14 8.45
C TYR A 95 4.09 -6.45 9.25
N GLU A 96 4.22 -7.61 8.58
CA GLU A 96 4.31 -8.90 9.27
C GLU A 96 5.62 -9.02 10.06
N VAL A 97 6.73 -8.52 9.53
CA VAL A 97 8.04 -8.52 10.23
C VAL A 97 7.98 -7.67 11.49
N PHE A 98 7.49 -6.43 11.41
CA PHE A 98 7.37 -5.54 12.57
C PHE A 98 6.36 -6.03 13.58
N LYS A 99 5.24 -6.63 13.13
CA LYS A 99 4.26 -7.24 14.02
C LYS A 99 4.90 -8.35 14.85
N ASP A 100 5.73 -9.19 14.23
CA ASP A 100 6.42 -10.24 14.96
C ASP A 100 7.49 -9.70 15.92
N GLN A 101 8.26 -8.69 15.49
CA GLN A 101 9.25 -8.08 16.37
C GLN A 101 8.60 -7.43 17.60
N TYR A 102 7.55 -6.62 17.39
CA TYR A 102 6.87 -5.94 18.49
C TYR A 102 6.06 -6.92 19.37
N ALA A 103 5.46 -7.97 18.80
CA ALA A 103 4.80 -9.02 19.58
C ALA A 103 5.79 -9.82 20.45
N ASN A 104 7.02 -10.03 19.97
CA ASN A 104 8.08 -10.67 20.75
C ASN A 104 8.64 -9.76 21.85
N MET A 105 8.74 -8.44 21.59
CA MET A 105 9.20 -7.46 22.58
C MET A 105 8.21 -7.26 23.74
N VAL A 106 6.90 -7.28 23.45
CA VAL A 106 5.85 -7.08 24.46
C VAL A 106 5.65 -8.32 25.33
N GLY A 107 5.89 -9.52 24.79
CA GLY A 107 5.71 -10.79 25.49
C GLY A 107 4.25 -11.26 25.56
N LYS A 108 4.05 -12.56 25.82
CA LYS A 108 2.76 -13.25 25.70
C LYS A 108 1.64 -12.61 26.52
N ASP A 109 1.90 -12.27 27.78
CA ASP A 109 0.87 -11.78 28.72
C ASP A 109 0.38 -10.35 28.40
N ASN A 110 1.25 -9.51 27.84
CA ASN A 110 0.92 -8.14 27.46
C ASN A 110 0.44 -8.04 26.00
N TYR A 111 0.77 -9.00 25.15
CA TYR A 111 0.36 -9.00 23.75
C TYR A 111 -1.16 -9.02 23.61
N ASP A 112 -1.87 -9.85 24.37
CA ASP A 112 -3.33 -9.92 24.30
C ASP A 112 -4.01 -8.62 24.78
N LYS A 113 -3.36 -7.88 25.69
CA LYS A 113 -3.86 -6.60 26.21
C LYS A 113 -3.58 -5.41 25.29
N TYR A 114 -2.43 -5.41 24.61
CA TYR A 114 -1.96 -4.28 23.78
C TYR A 114 -1.91 -4.59 22.28
N LYS A 115 -2.57 -5.66 21.84
CA LYS A 115 -2.58 -6.15 20.45
C LYS A 115 -2.86 -5.06 19.42
N GLY A 116 -3.86 -4.22 19.67
CA GLY A 116 -4.20 -3.10 18.77
C GLY A 116 -3.06 -2.09 18.63
N LEU A 117 -2.39 -1.74 19.73
CA LEU A 117 -1.29 -0.78 19.73
C LEU A 117 -0.05 -1.37 19.03
N VAL A 118 0.23 -2.65 19.25
CA VAL A 118 1.29 -3.39 18.55
C VAL A 118 1.05 -3.37 17.04
N TRP A 119 -0.19 -3.60 16.60
CA TRP A 119 -0.54 -3.57 15.18
C TRP A 119 -0.46 -2.16 14.59
N CYS A 120 -0.89 -1.14 15.32
CA CYS A 120 -0.74 0.26 14.88
C CYS A 120 0.73 0.64 14.75
N ALA A 121 1.56 0.30 15.74
CA ALA A 121 3.01 0.58 15.70
C ALA A 121 3.69 -0.16 14.55
N ALA A 122 3.32 -1.42 14.31
CA ALA A 122 3.81 -2.21 13.17
C ALA A 122 3.42 -1.58 11.83
N SER A 123 2.16 -1.14 11.67
CA SER A 123 1.70 -0.47 10.45
C SER A 123 2.44 0.84 10.22
N ALA A 124 2.53 1.70 11.23
CA ALA A 124 3.21 2.98 11.12
C ALA A 124 4.69 2.82 10.74
N SER A 125 5.37 1.83 11.32
CA SER A 125 6.76 1.52 10.99
C SER A 125 6.89 1.02 9.55
N ALA A 126 5.99 0.14 9.10
CA ALA A 126 6.00 -0.38 7.74
C ALA A 126 5.70 0.71 6.69
N GLU A 127 4.73 1.59 6.97
CA GLU A 127 4.34 2.70 6.09
C GLU A 127 5.47 3.72 5.94
N PHE A 128 6.22 4.03 7.01
CA PHE A 128 7.37 4.91 6.92
C PHE A 128 8.39 4.47 5.85
N PHE A 129 8.73 3.18 5.80
CA PHE A 129 9.65 2.64 4.77
C PHE A 129 8.99 2.51 3.41
N ALA A 130 7.69 2.21 3.36
CA ALA A 130 6.94 2.13 2.12
C ALA A 130 6.87 3.50 1.41
N ASP A 131 6.66 4.57 2.17
CA ASP A 131 6.58 5.93 1.64
C ASP A 131 7.94 6.44 1.16
N ILE A 132 9.05 6.07 1.81
CA ILE A 132 10.40 6.35 1.30
C ILE A 132 10.60 5.75 -0.11
N ALA A 133 10.04 4.57 -0.37
CA ALA A 133 10.12 3.92 -1.68
C ALA A 133 9.13 4.52 -2.70
N LEU A 134 7.98 5.02 -2.25
CA LEU A 134 6.92 5.57 -3.09
C LEU A 134 7.15 7.04 -3.48
N CYS A 135 7.52 7.89 -2.53
CA CYS A 135 7.66 9.34 -2.73
C CYS A 135 8.52 9.75 -3.95
N PRO A 136 9.64 9.09 -4.31
CA PRO A 136 10.40 9.47 -5.51
C PRO A 136 9.65 9.20 -6.83
N LEU A 137 8.59 8.38 -6.81
CA LEU A 137 7.80 8.00 -7.98
C LEU A 137 6.46 8.76 -8.06
N GLU A 138 6.10 9.52 -7.02
CA GLU A 138 4.92 10.40 -6.99
C GLU A 138 5.23 11.85 -7.44
N MET A 139 6.51 12.21 -7.60
CA MET A 139 6.95 13.57 -8.03
C MET A 139 7.05 13.74 -9.54
#